data_AF-Q5V7Q8-F1
#
_entry.id   AF-Q5V7Q8-F1
#
_cell.length_a   1.000
_cell.length_b   1.000
_cell.length_c   1.000
_cell.angle_alpha   90.00
_cell.angle_beta   90.00
_cell.angle_gamma   90.00
#
_symmetry.space_group_name_H-M   'P 1'
#
loop_
_entity.id
_entity.type
_entity.pdbx_description
1 polymer ?
#
loop_
_entity_poly.entity_id
_entity_poly.type
_entity_poly.pdbx_seq_one_letter_code
_entity_poly.pdbx_strand_id
1 'polypeptide(L)'
;MSATDELGWRAGDIWSTLEILRTATQSEAVTEWLAESEVTAKTFVSGYPVFIETGLRHFLYLSRHNQDLELEEDYITRRALAQLPPLSEIPHSSETLNLYRNCNQIQSALRGCSSPEPASLISEVAEAIGPLLEIRRRLEQNFDPVNVDVPPARIRRDAVILNLYIAFQQTRNNRPVGYGPSNLNSWLDGGFRESSVQGYAATLQYLWSTVLNPEEYVDSGIEDLTQSDRYTRRDLWEREQVGIEQSNETALSLYRPQIEEVVLKPLDARYPDDLTSLSLEAGDLLHWTGGPLKQYIGPLISDSSAPPLDKLEPAARVGYGLIWFEQGEWLGGGSFSRTPLIETVIRGLTATYDQFDETVPLHVTRFNHPVERGNLVSYAILQRVPERSLGDPSGWLIFNNVAADFEIEGEYRIKRIESLIEEIPDTPVERTAIQVERQEFIDAVAGRLSDDYVLQTRANTQMLKAIEAGRGVLVELLTAYVLAHRYTGSQVHWSDTRDGEEIDVWVEHDGFIRVIECKTDLAAAGVDKTRQQLLRKTDRFESDWTVKGEVWTWEPPAESAVESLETHDITVSCVTESSELNTSNTDDLSMLFSEFLPEITERHPLMPTPRYSY
;
A
#
# COMPACT_ATOMS: atom_id res chain seq x y z
N MET A 1 17.87 -22.14 17.44
CA MET A 1 16.98 -21.78 16.34
C MET A 1 16.98 -20.27 16.27
N SER A 2 17.74 -19.70 15.33
CA SER A 2 17.83 -18.25 15.12
C SER A 2 16.64 -17.80 14.27
N ALA A 3 16.17 -16.58 14.50
CA ALA A 3 15.05 -15.93 13.81
C ALA A 3 15.31 -15.62 12.32
N THR A 4 16.18 -16.38 11.65
CA THR A 4 16.56 -16.26 10.24
C THR A 4 15.96 -17.36 9.35
N ASP A 5 15.33 -18.38 9.94
CA ASP A 5 14.84 -19.56 9.20
C ASP A 5 13.38 -19.41 8.70
N GLU A 6 12.68 -18.30 8.99
CA GLU A 6 11.29 -18.07 8.54
C GLU A 6 11.20 -17.42 7.14
N LEU A 7 12.33 -16.99 6.56
CA LEU A 7 12.42 -16.13 5.35
C LEU A 7 12.52 -16.92 4.01
N GLY A 8 12.03 -18.15 3.95
CA GLY A 8 12.18 -19.02 2.77
C GLY A 8 10.92 -19.75 2.33
N TRP A 9 9.86 -19.77 3.15
CA TRP A 9 8.73 -20.67 2.94
C TRP A 9 7.89 -20.29 1.72
N ARG A 10 7.73 -19.01 1.36
CA ARG A 10 6.81 -18.62 0.26
C ARG A 10 7.35 -18.81 -1.16
N ALA A 11 8.65 -19.07 -1.32
CA ALA A 11 9.23 -19.34 -2.63
C ALA A 11 8.69 -20.67 -3.22
N GLY A 12 8.50 -21.69 -2.38
CA GLY A 12 7.91 -22.96 -2.75
C GLY A 12 6.48 -22.83 -3.27
N ASP A 13 5.68 -21.93 -2.68
CA ASP A 13 4.32 -21.65 -3.13
C ASP A 13 4.30 -20.95 -4.50
N ILE A 14 5.19 -19.97 -4.70
CA ILE A 14 5.34 -19.28 -5.98
C ILE A 14 5.72 -20.29 -7.06
N TRP A 15 6.74 -21.12 -6.81
CA TRP A 15 7.17 -22.13 -7.77
C TRP A 15 6.06 -23.14 -8.07
N SER A 16 5.37 -23.65 -7.06
CA SER A 16 4.30 -24.65 -7.23
C SER A 16 3.12 -24.09 -8.02
N THR A 17 2.75 -22.82 -7.80
CA THR A 17 1.73 -22.12 -8.59
C THR A 17 2.12 -22.04 -10.06
N LEU A 18 3.37 -21.70 -10.33
CA LEU A 18 3.86 -21.59 -11.70
C LEU A 18 4.07 -22.95 -12.37
N GLU A 19 4.37 -24.01 -11.60
CA GLU A 19 4.43 -25.38 -12.10
C GLU A 19 3.07 -25.90 -12.54
N ILE A 20 2.00 -25.53 -11.83
CA ILE A 20 0.62 -25.80 -12.25
C ILE A 20 0.34 -25.15 -13.60
N LEU A 21 0.69 -23.86 -13.75
CA LEU A 21 0.53 -23.14 -15.02
C LEU A 21 1.34 -23.78 -16.15
N ARG A 22 2.60 -24.15 -15.87
CA ARG A 22 3.46 -24.84 -16.85
C ARG A 22 2.81 -26.14 -17.33
N THR A 23 2.30 -26.95 -16.41
CA THR A 23 1.65 -28.23 -16.71
C THR A 23 0.37 -28.01 -17.53
N ALA A 24 -0.47 -27.05 -17.14
CA ALA A 24 -1.67 -26.69 -17.87
C ALA A 24 -1.40 -26.19 -19.31
N THR A 25 -0.20 -25.67 -19.58
CA THR A 25 0.22 -25.21 -20.92
C THR A 25 0.93 -26.26 -21.78
N GLN A 26 0.99 -27.52 -21.37
CA GLN A 26 1.57 -28.60 -22.19
C GLN A 26 0.58 -29.05 -23.27
N SER A 27 0.54 -28.31 -24.38
CA SER A 27 -0.46 -28.48 -25.46
C SER A 27 -0.65 -29.94 -25.90
N GLU A 28 0.44 -30.67 -26.19
CA GLU A 28 0.37 -32.09 -26.60
C GLU A 28 -0.32 -32.96 -25.54
N ALA A 29 0.13 -32.89 -24.29
CA ALA A 29 -0.43 -33.69 -23.19
C ALA A 29 -1.90 -33.36 -22.89
N VAL A 30 -2.27 -32.08 -22.95
CA VAL A 30 -3.67 -31.66 -22.77
C VAL A 30 -4.54 -32.15 -23.92
N THR A 31 -4.05 -32.06 -25.16
CA THR A 31 -4.82 -32.52 -26.33
C THR A 31 -4.99 -34.03 -26.37
N GLU A 32 -3.98 -34.79 -25.93
CA GLU A 32 -4.06 -36.24 -25.77
C GLU A 32 -5.11 -36.60 -24.70
N TRP A 33 -5.04 -35.96 -23.52
CA TRP A 33 -6.03 -36.17 -22.47
C TRP A 33 -7.46 -35.80 -22.93
N LEU A 34 -7.63 -34.67 -23.64
CA LEU A 34 -8.93 -34.27 -24.16
C LEU A 34 -9.50 -35.31 -25.15
N ALA A 35 -8.65 -35.94 -25.96
CA ALA A 35 -9.06 -36.97 -26.92
C ALA A 35 -9.52 -38.28 -26.24
N GLU A 36 -9.03 -38.54 -25.02
CA GLU A 36 -9.40 -39.71 -24.21
C GLU A 36 -10.56 -39.41 -23.24
N SER A 37 -10.86 -38.14 -23.00
CA SER A 37 -11.93 -37.68 -22.10
C SER A 37 -13.29 -37.53 -22.80
N GLU A 38 -14.36 -37.43 -22.01
CA GLU A 38 -15.69 -37.03 -22.52
C GLU A 38 -15.85 -35.50 -22.66
N VAL A 39 -14.83 -34.71 -22.33
CA VAL A 39 -14.89 -33.24 -22.35
C VAL A 39 -14.80 -32.72 -23.78
N THR A 40 -15.83 -31.97 -24.21
CA THR A 40 -15.81 -31.36 -25.53
C THR A 40 -14.81 -30.19 -25.61
N ALA A 41 -14.19 -30.01 -26.78
CA ALA A 41 -13.31 -28.85 -27.04
C ALA A 41 -13.99 -27.51 -26.69
N LYS A 42 -15.26 -27.35 -27.07
CA LYS A 42 -16.07 -26.15 -26.76
C LYS A 42 -16.18 -25.89 -25.25
N THR A 43 -16.38 -26.95 -24.46
CA THR A 43 -16.45 -26.84 -23.00
C THR A 43 -15.11 -26.37 -22.45
N PHE A 44 -14.02 -27.05 -22.82
CA PHE A 44 -12.67 -26.74 -22.38
C PHE A 44 -12.28 -25.28 -22.67
N VAL A 45 -12.37 -24.85 -23.94
CA VAL A 45 -11.93 -23.50 -24.36
C VAL A 45 -12.66 -22.36 -23.64
N SER A 46 -13.90 -22.60 -23.20
CA SER A 46 -14.75 -21.55 -22.60
C SER A 46 -14.38 -21.19 -21.16
N GLY A 47 -13.61 -22.05 -20.48
CA GLY A 47 -13.19 -21.86 -19.08
C GLY A 47 -11.68 -21.94 -18.86
N TYR A 48 -10.92 -22.47 -19.81
CA TYR A 48 -9.47 -22.59 -19.73
C TYR A 48 -8.75 -21.24 -19.44
N PRO A 49 -9.07 -20.11 -20.10
CA PRO A 49 -8.44 -18.83 -19.76
C PRO A 49 -8.71 -18.36 -18.32
N VAL A 50 -9.88 -18.68 -17.76
CA VAL A 50 -10.23 -18.35 -16.37
C VAL A 50 -9.40 -19.17 -15.39
N PHE A 51 -9.11 -20.43 -15.73
CA PHE A 51 -8.18 -21.27 -14.96
C PHE A 51 -6.79 -20.63 -14.91
N ILE A 52 -6.27 -20.20 -16.05
CA ILE A 52 -4.93 -19.61 -16.14
C ILE A 52 -4.88 -18.24 -15.44
N GLU A 53 -5.93 -17.42 -15.57
CA GLU A 53 -6.05 -16.17 -14.82
C GLU A 53 -6.05 -16.41 -13.30
N THR A 54 -6.64 -17.51 -12.82
CA THR A 54 -6.60 -17.90 -11.41
C THR A 54 -5.16 -18.06 -10.92
N GLY A 55 -4.30 -18.73 -11.72
CA GLY A 55 -2.88 -18.86 -11.38
C GLY A 55 -2.11 -17.55 -11.44
N LEU A 56 -2.40 -16.67 -12.42
CA LEU A 56 -1.83 -15.32 -12.49
C LEU A 56 -2.19 -14.48 -11.25
N ARG A 57 -3.47 -14.49 -10.84
CA ARG A 57 -3.96 -13.78 -9.64
C ARG A 57 -3.31 -14.33 -8.37
N HIS A 58 -3.20 -15.65 -8.27
CA HIS A 58 -2.57 -16.30 -7.13
C HIS A 58 -1.07 -15.98 -7.05
N PHE A 59 -0.36 -16.03 -8.19
CA PHE A 59 1.04 -15.60 -8.28
C PHE A 59 1.23 -14.14 -7.81
N LEU A 60 0.38 -13.23 -8.27
CA LEU A 60 0.41 -11.82 -7.85
C LEU A 60 0.16 -11.68 -6.34
N TYR A 61 -0.81 -12.44 -5.81
CA TYR A 61 -1.09 -12.46 -4.37
C TYR A 61 0.12 -12.93 -3.56
N LEU A 62 0.74 -14.05 -3.95
CA LEU A 62 1.92 -14.60 -3.29
C LEU A 62 3.08 -13.62 -3.37
N SER A 63 3.34 -13.04 -4.54
CA SER A 63 4.43 -12.08 -4.74
C SER A 63 4.24 -10.80 -3.94
N ARG A 64 3.01 -10.28 -3.80
CA ARG A 64 2.74 -9.08 -3.00
C ARG A 64 2.99 -9.30 -1.51
N HIS A 65 2.58 -10.45 -0.99
CA HIS A 65 2.65 -10.71 0.46
C HIS A 65 3.94 -11.42 0.87
N ASN A 66 4.84 -11.74 -0.07
CA ASN A 66 6.11 -12.36 0.25
C ASN A 66 7.11 -11.30 0.70
N GLN A 67 7.45 -11.32 1.98
CA GLN A 67 8.40 -10.39 2.60
C GLN A 67 9.82 -10.55 2.02
N ASP A 68 10.18 -11.76 1.57
CA ASP A 68 11.50 -12.10 1.00
C ASP A 68 11.77 -11.46 -0.37
N LEU A 69 10.72 -10.93 -1.02
CA LEU A 69 10.86 -10.19 -2.26
C LEU A 69 11.30 -8.75 -2.05
N GLU A 70 11.12 -8.18 -0.85
CA GLU A 70 11.50 -6.80 -0.50
C GLU A 70 11.21 -5.79 -1.64
N LEU A 71 9.98 -5.85 -2.17
CA LEU A 71 9.57 -4.98 -3.27
C LEU A 71 9.56 -3.53 -2.78
N GLU A 72 10.17 -2.65 -3.58
CA GLU A 72 10.18 -1.23 -3.31
C GLU A 72 8.76 -0.67 -3.36
N GLU A 73 8.34 -0.09 -2.24
CA GLU A 73 7.08 0.62 -2.10
C GLU A 73 7.33 2.06 -1.65
N ASP A 74 7.23 3.00 -2.59
CA ASP A 74 7.21 4.41 -2.26
C ASP A 74 5.89 4.79 -1.54
N TYR A 75 5.80 6.04 -1.08
CA TYR A 75 4.62 6.54 -0.40
C TYR A 75 3.34 6.55 -1.25
N ILE A 76 3.43 6.89 -2.54
CA ILE A 76 2.33 6.89 -3.50
C ILE A 76 1.82 5.46 -3.72
N THR A 77 2.74 4.51 -3.86
CA THR A 77 2.44 3.09 -3.98
C THR A 77 1.69 2.58 -2.75
N ARG A 78 2.17 2.88 -1.54
CA ARG A 78 1.48 2.51 -0.29
C ARG A 78 0.08 3.12 -0.18
N ARG A 79 -0.06 4.41 -0.52
CA ARG A 79 -1.35 5.11 -0.58
C ARG A 79 -2.29 4.47 -1.61
N ALA A 80 -1.81 4.19 -2.82
CA ALA A 80 -2.60 3.55 -3.85
C ALA A 80 -3.04 2.13 -3.41
N LEU A 81 -2.15 1.33 -2.80
CA LEU A 81 -2.51 0.01 -2.27
C LEU A 81 -3.60 0.07 -1.18
N ALA A 82 -3.61 1.12 -0.36
CA ALA A 82 -4.65 1.34 0.65
C ALA A 82 -5.98 1.80 0.05
N GLN A 83 -5.94 2.64 -0.98
CA GLN A 83 -7.12 3.27 -1.60
C GLN A 83 -7.73 2.42 -2.73
N LEU A 84 -7.02 1.38 -3.18
CA LEU A 84 -7.42 0.44 -4.23
C LEU A 84 -7.92 1.09 -5.55
N PRO A 85 -7.29 2.18 -6.06
CA PRO A 85 -7.55 2.60 -7.44
C PRO A 85 -7.01 1.52 -8.39
N PRO A 86 -7.35 1.58 -9.69
CA PRO A 86 -6.71 0.74 -10.70
C PRO A 86 -5.18 0.95 -10.69
N LEU A 87 -4.44 0.07 -10.01
CA LEU A 87 -3.02 0.28 -9.74
C LEU A 87 -2.18 0.38 -11.02
N SER A 88 -2.63 -0.28 -12.08
CA SER A 88 -1.98 -0.21 -13.40
C SER A 88 -2.03 1.19 -14.02
N GLU A 89 -2.98 2.04 -13.59
CA GLU A 89 -3.23 3.37 -14.13
C GLU A 89 -2.56 4.48 -13.32
N ILE A 90 -1.84 4.15 -12.25
CA ILE A 90 -1.12 5.14 -11.45
C ILE A 90 0.05 5.70 -12.25
N PRO A 91 0.18 7.03 -12.43
CA PRO A 91 1.25 7.68 -13.19
C PRO A 91 2.55 7.81 -12.37
N HIS A 92 2.95 6.73 -11.70
CA HIS A 92 4.16 6.64 -10.86
C HIS A 92 4.85 5.29 -11.05
N SER A 93 6.15 5.15 -10.80
CA SER A 93 6.85 3.87 -10.97
C SER A 93 7.44 3.40 -9.65
N SER A 94 7.19 2.13 -9.33
CA SER A 94 7.81 1.37 -8.24
C SER A 94 7.78 -0.09 -8.63
N GLU A 95 8.60 -0.92 -7.99
CA GLU A 95 8.64 -2.36 -8.27
C GLU A 95 7.29 -3.02 -8.04
N THR A 96 6.58 -2.62 -6.97
CA THR A 96 5.22 -3.11 -6.71
C THR A 96 4.23 -2.65 -7.78
N LEU A 97 4.23 -1.38 -8.18
CA LEU A 97 3.34 -0.91 -9.26
C LEU A 97 3.68 -1.55 -10.62
N ASN A 98 4.96 -1.79 -10.90
CA ASN A 98 5.43 -2.49 -12.09
C ASN A 98 4.93 -3.93 -12.10
N LEU A 99 4.98 -4.63 -10.97
CA LEU A 99 4.41 -5.98 -10.82
C LEU A 99 2.93 -5.99 -11.22
N TYR A 100 2.12 -5.05 -10.71
CA TYR A 100 0.71 -4.95 -11.07
C TYR A 100 0.51 -4.64 -12.55
N ARG A 101 1.28 -3.70 -13.13
CA ARG A 101 1.17 -3.35 -14.55
C ARG A 101 1.50 -4.52 -15.46
N ASN A 102 2.61 -5.21 -15.19
CA ASN A 102 3.06 -6.33 -15.99
C ASN A 102 2.11 -7.53 -15.84
N CYS A 103 1.57 -7.79 -14.64
CA CYS A 103 0.50 -8.78 -14.47
C CYS A 103 -0.80 -8.38 -15.20
N ASN A 104 -1.17 -7.09 -15.21
CA ASN A 104 -2.33 -6.61 -15.95
C ASN A 104 -2.14 -6.69 -17.47
N GLN A 105 -0.92 -6.51 -17.98
CA GLN A 105 -0.58 -6.76 -19.38
C GLN A 105 -0.74 -8.24 -19.75
N ILE A 106 -0.21 -9.15 -18.92
CA ILE A 106 -0.39 -10.60 -19.09
C ILE A 106 -1.88 -10.96 -19.08
N GLN A 107 -2.65 -10.41 -18.14
CA GLN A 107 -4.11 -10.61 -18.10
C GLN A 107 -4.79 -10.09 -19.38
N SER A 108 -4.38 -8.93 -19.88
CA SER A 108 -4.93 -8.35 -21.10
C SER A 108 -4.62 -9.21 -22.32
N ALA A 109 -3.41 -9.77 -22.41
CA ALA A 109 -3.02 -10.72 -23.43
C ALA A 109 -3.85 -12.02 -23.34
N LEU A 110 -4.02 -12.58 -22.13
CA LEU A 110 -4.87 -13.75 -21.89
C LEU A 110 -6.32 -13.54 -22.35
N ARG A 111 -6.86 -12.33 -22.17
CA ARG A 111 -8.21 -11.97 -22.64
C ARG A 111 -8.32 -11.88 -24.17
N GLY A 112 -7.19 -11.66 -24.86
CA GLY A 112 -7.11 -11.68 -26.32
C GLY A 112 -7.09 -13.10 -26.91
N CYS A 113 -6.71 -14.11 -26.12
CA CYS A 113 -6.72 -15.51 -26.55
C CYS A 113 -8.15 -15.98 -26.80
N SER A 114 -8.44 -16.46 -28.01
CA SER A 114 -9.81 -16.75 -28.44
C SER A 114 -9.96 -17.94 -29.39
N SER A 115 -8.88 -18.70 -29.59
CA SER A 115 -8.90 -19.86 -30.46
C SER A 115 -10.00 -20.87 -30.06
N PRO A 116 -10.83 -21.34 -31.02
CA PRO A 116 -11.82 -22.38 -30.75
C PRO A 116 -11.18 -23.78 -30.67
N GLU A 117 -9.95 -23.94 -31.17
CA GLU A 117 -9.20 -25.19 -31.14
C GLU A 117 -8.34 -25.25 -29.87
N PRO A 118 -8.46 -26.30 -29.03
CA PRO A 118 -7.72 -26.38 -27.76
C PRO A 118 -6.21 -26.21 -27.92
N ALA A 119 -5.59 -26.91 -28.89
CA ALA A 119 -4.15 -26.88 -29.11
C ALA A 119 -3.63 -25.45 -29.39
N SER A 120 -4.36 -24.72 -30.24
CA SER A 120 -4.06 -23.34 -30.62
C SER A 120 -4.31 -22.39 -29.45
N LEU A 121 -5.42 -22.55 -28.72
CA LEU A 121 -5.71 -21.73 -27.54
C LEU A 121 -4.64 -21.89 -26.46
N ILE A 122 -4.20 -23.13 -26.21
CA ILE A 122 -3.14 -23.42 -25.24
C ILE A 122 -1.84 -22.75 -25.66
N SER A 123 -1.51 -22.76 -26.96
CA SER A 123 -0.33 -22.07 -27.48
C SER A 123 -0.42 -20.55 -27.32
N GLU A 124 -1.56 -19.93 -27.66
CA GLU A 124 -1.80 -18.49 -27.47
C GLU A 124 -1.66 -18.10 -25.99
N VAL A 125 -2.23 -18.91 -25.10
CA VAL A 125 -2.16 -18.71 -23.65
C VAL A 125 -0.73 -18.88 -23.12
N ALA A 126 -0.01 -19.91 -23.57
CA ALA A 126 1.38 -20.15 -23.18
C ALA A 126 2.29 -18.98 -23.57
N GLU A 127 2.05 -18.38 -24.75
CA GLU A 127 2.72 -17.16 -25.19
C GLU A 127 2.37 -15.98 -24.26
N ALA A 128 1.09 -15.77 -23.96
CA ALA A 128 0.62 -14.70 -23.08
C ALA A 128 1.24 -14.77 -21.67
N ILE A 129 1.37 -15.97 -21.09
CA ILE A 129 1.98 -16.18 -19.77
C ILE A 129 3.48 -16.50 -19.82
N GLY A 130 4.13 -16.35 -20.97
CA GLY A 130 5.56 -16.62 -21.15
C GLY A 130 6.48 -16.03 -20.06
N PRO A 131 6.26 -14.77 -19.60
CA PRO A 131 7.04 -14.22 -18.49
C PRO A 131 6.96 -15.02 -17.18
N LEU A 132 5.79 -15.59 -16.86
CA LEU A 132 5.58 -16.43 -15.68
C LEU A 132 6.30 -17.78 -15.81
N LEU A 133 6.26 -18.38 -17.00
CA LEU A 133 6.95 -19.64 -17.28
C LEU A 133 8.48 -19.48 -17.21
N GLU A 134 9.00 -18.33 -17.62
CA GLU A 134 10.41 -18.00 -17.49
C GLU A 134 10.83 -17.83 -16.02
N ILE A 135 10.02 -17.16 -15.19
CA ILE A 135 10.27 -17.07 -13.74
C ILE A 135 10.34 -18.48 -13.13
N ARG A 136 9.36 -19.34 -13.44
CA ARG A 136 9.35 -20.74 -12.98
C ARG A 136 10.64 -21.46 -13.30
N ARG A 137 11.11 -21.34 -14.54
CA ARG A 137 12.35 -21.99 -15.01
C ARG A 137 13.57 -21.51 -14.22
N ARG A 138 13.63 -20.24 -13.85
CA ARG A 138 14.72 -19.69 -13.04
C ARG A 138 14.67 -20.18 -11.60
N LEU A 139 13.46 -20.25 -11.03
CA LEU A 139 13.26 -20.69 -9.65
C LEU A 139 13.59 -22.19 -9.46
N GLU A 140 13.22 -23.05 -10.41
CA GLU A 140 13.39 -24.51 -10.31
C GLU A 140 14.81 -24.96 -9.92
N GLN A 141 15.83 -24.22 -10.36
CA GLN A 141 17.24 -24.55 -10.16
C GLN A 141 17.74 -24.30 -8.74
N ASN A 142 16.93 -23.68 -7.88
CA ASN A 142 17.36 -23.10 -6.60
C ASN A 142 16.48 -23.55 -5.42
N PHE A 143 16.01 -24.80 -5.48
CA PHE A 143 15.26 -25.42 -4.39
C PHE A 143 15.90 -26.73 -3.96
N ASP A 144 16.09 -26.86 -2.65
CA ASP A 144 16.40 -28.11 -1.99
C ASP A 144 15.11 -28.68 -1.36
N PRO A 145 14.66 -29.87 -1.77
CA PRO A 145 13.56 -30.55 -1.10
C PRO A 145 13.87 -30.81 0.36
N VAL A 146 12.85 -30.78 1.21
CA VAL A 146 13.01 -31.14 2.62
C VAL A 146 13.66 -32.52 2.79
N ASN A 147 14.59 -32.62 3.74
CA ASN A 147 15.40 -33.82 3.94
C ASN A 147 14.63 -34.87 4.76
N VAL A 148 13.81 -35.66 4.06
CA VAL A 148 13.00 -36.76 4.60
C VAL A 148 13.20 -38.02 3.75
N ASP A 149 12.69 -39.17 4.22
CA ASP A 149 12.72 -40.45 3.48
C ASP A 149 11.67 -40.49 2.35
N VAL A 150 11.64 -39.42 1.52
CA VAL A 150 10.77 -39.27 0.36
C VAL A 150 11.62 -38.81 -0.82
N PRO A 151 11.50 -39.42 -2.01
CA PRO A 151 12.29 -39.01 -3.17
C PRO A 151 12.04 -37.52 -3.55
N PRO A 152 13.08 -36.74 -3.91
CA PRO A 152 12.98 -35.35 -4.34
C PRO A 152 11.87 -35.04 -5.36
N ALA A 153 11.71 -35.92 -6.35
CA ALA A 153 10.68 -35.76 -7.38
C ALA A 153 9.26 -35.88 -6.81
N ARG A 154 9.07 -36.73 -5.80
CA ARG A 154 7.79 -36.91 -5.11
C ARG A 154 7.49 -35.71 -4.21
N ILE A 155 8.50 -35.15 -3.52
CA ILE A 155 8.33 -33.93 -2.71
C ILE A 155 7.87 -32.74 -3.58
N ARG A 156 8.51 -32.54 -4.74
CA ARG A 156 8.09 -31.51 -5.72
C ARG A 156 6.66 -31.71 -6.20
N ARG A 157 6.26 -32.96 -6.44
CA ARG A 157 4.88 -33.29 -6.81
C ARG A 157 3.89 -33.00 -5.69
N ASP A 158 4.25 -33.32 -4.45
CA ASP A 158 3.42 -33.07 -3.28
C ASP A 158 3.21 -31.55 -3.05
N ALA A 159 4.23 -30.73 -3.28
CA ALA A 159 4.11 -29.27 -3.26
C ALA A 159 3.10 -28.74 -4.31
N VAL A 160 3.11 -29.32 -5.51
CA VAL A 160 2.12 -29.01 -6.57
C VAL A 160 0.71 -29.44 -6.15
N ILE A 161 0.55 -30.63 -5.56
CA ILE A 161 -0.75 -31.13 -5.06
C ILE A 161 -1.35 -30.18 -4.03
N LEU A 162 -0.55 -29.76 -3.04
CA LEU A 162 -0.98 -28.86 -1.97
C LEU A 162 -1.49 -27.54 -2.55
N ASN A 163 -0.72 -26.94 -3.46
CA ASN A 163 -1.10 -25.65 -4.04
C ASN A 163 -2.25 -25.76 -5.05
N LEU A 164 -2.36 -26.87 -5.79
CA LEU A 164 -3.50 -27.15 -6.66
C LEU A 164 -4.79 -27.24 -5.84
N TYR A 165 -4.73 -27.93 -4.71
CA TYR A 165 -5.84 -28.01 -3.78
C TYR A 165 -6.19 -26.64 -3.18
N ILE A 166 -5.23 -25.95 -2.56
CA ILE A 166 -5.47 -24.70 -1.83
C ILE A 166 -5.92 -23.58 -2.78
N ALA A 167 -5.24 -23.36 -3.90
CA ALA A 167 -5.48 -22.20 -4.74
C ALA A 167 -6.56 -22.43 -5.82
N PHE A 168 -6.68 -23.63 -6.36
CA PHE A 168 -7.56 -23.90 -7.51
C PHE A 168 -8.79 -24.74 -7.16
N GLN A 169 -8.68 -25.70 -6.24
CA GLN A 169 -9.84 -26.52 -5.82
C GLN A 169 -10.68 -25.83 -4.75
N GLN A 170 -10.05 -25.28 -3.70
CA GLN A 170 -10.79 -24.65 -2.62
C GLN A 170 -11.50 -23.39 -3.09
N THR A 171 -12.70 -23.17 -2.58
CA THR A 171 -13.50 -21.99 -2.90
C THR A 171 -13.74 -21.11 -1.67
N ARG A 172 -13.77 -19.79 -1.92
CA ARG A 172 -14.22 -18.76 -0.98
C ARG A 172 -15.12 -17.80 -1.74
N ASN A 173 -16.30 -17.48 -1.20
CA ASN A 173 -17.30 -16.64 -1.87
C ASN A 173 -17.63 -17.12 -3.31
N ASN A 174 -17.82 -18.44 -3.48
CA ASN A 174 -18.12 -19.08 -4.77
C ASN A 174 -17.04 -18.93 -5.86
N ARG A 175 -15.79 -18.60 -5.51
CA ARG A 175 -14.66 -18.51 -6.45
C ARG A 175 -13.48 -19.32 -5.92
N PRO A 176 -12.61 -19.86 -6.79
CA PRO A 176 -11.34 -20.46 -6.34
C PRO A 176 -10.57 -19.48 -5.45
N VAL A 177 -9.92 -19.97 -4.40
CA VAL A 177 -9.17 -19.12 -3.45
C VAL A 177 -8.10 -18.29 -4.17
N GLY A 178 -7.39 -18.90 -5.13
CA GLY A 178 -6.39 -18.23 -5.98
C GLY A 178 -6.99 -17.14 -6.89
N TYR A 179 -8.30 -17.17 -7.15
CA TYR A 179 -9.01 -16.13 -7.89
C TYR A 179 -9.37 -14.94 -7.00
N GLY A 180 -9.06 -14.99 -5.69
CA GLY A 180 -9.45 -14.01 -4.67
C GLY A 180 -9.25 -12.52 -5.02
N PRO A 181 -9.66 -11.62 -4.13
CA PRO A 181 -9.65 -10.19 -4.40
C PRO A 181 -8.28 -9.72 -4.90
N SER A 182 -8.26 -9.06 -6.05
CA SER A 182 -7.06 -8.59 -6.70
C SER A 182 -7.36 -7.31 -7.47
N ASN A 183 -6.35 -6.44 -7.58
CA ASN A 183 -6.42 -5.19 -8.33
C ASN A 183 -6.32 -5.39 -9.84
N LEU A 184 -6.34 -6.64 -10.31
CA LEU A 184 -6.52 -6.98 -11.72
C LEU A 184 -8.00 -7.00 -12.07
N ASN A 185 -8.36 -6.48 -13.24
CA ASN A 185 -9.73 -6.43 -13.74
C ASN A 185 -10.38 -7.82 -13.69
N SER A 186 -11.55 -8.00 -13.09
CA SER A 186 -12.14 -9.34 -12.96
C SER A 186 -12.82 -9.77 -14.26
N TRP A 187 -12.51 -10.99 -14.73
CA TRP A 187 -13.21 -11.61 -15.86
C TRP A 187 -14.65 -11.97 -15.46
N LEU A 188 -14.90 -12.10 -14.16
CA LEU A 188 -16.16 -12.51 -13.56
C LEU A 188 -17.03 -11.34 -13.06
N ASP A 189 -16.77 -10.10 -13.47
CA ASP A 189 -17.57 -8.93 -13.05
C ASP A 189 -19.01 -8.93 -13.59
N GLY A 190 -19.38 -9.92 -14.42
CA GLY A 190 -20.76 -10.25 -14.81
C GLY A 190 -21.23 -11.65 -14.38
N GLY A 191 -20.54 -12.28 -13.42
CA GLY A 191 -20.79 -13.65 -12.96
C GLY A 191 -20.09 -14.73 -13.79
N PHE A 192 -19.94 -15.93 -13.21
CA PHE A 192 -19.47 -17.11 -13.94
C PHE A 192 -20.53 -17.52 -14.97
N ARG A 193 -20.19 -17.49 -16.26
CA ARG A 193 -20.98 -18.22 -17.26
C ARG A 193 -20.81 -19.71 -16.97
N GLU A 194 -21.90 -20.46 -16.93
CA GLU A 194 -21.92 -21.92 -16.69
C GLU A 194 -20.86 -22.67 -17.52
N SER A 195 -20.71 -22.30 -18.80
CA SER A 195 -19.68 -22.85 -19.68
C SER A 195 -18.24 -22.60 -19.16
N SER A 196 -17.97 -21.42 -18.60
CA SER A 196 -16.65 -21.08 -18.07
C SER A 196 -16.30 -21.85 -16.81
N VAL A 197 -17.28 -22.25 -16.00
CA VAL A 197 -17.03 -23.11 -14.84
C VAL A 197 -16.70 -24.54 -15.29
N GLN A 198 -17.42 -25.07 -16.28
CA GLN A 198 -17.14 -26.41 -16.80
C GLN A 198 -15.77 -26.51 -17.48
N GLY A 199 -15.36 -25.49 -18.25
CA GLY A 199 -14.01 -25.46 -18.83
C GLY A 199 -12.91 -25.31 -17.76
N TYR A 200 -13.18 -24.56 -16.69
CA TYR A 200 -12.29 -24.47 -15.53
C TYR A 200 -12.14 -25.84 -14.85
N ALA A 201 -13.26 -26.52 -14.60
CA ALA A 201 -13.31 -27.85 -14.00
C ALA A 201 -12.58 -28.89 -14.87
N ALA A 202 -12.72 -28.83 -16.20
CA ALA A 202 -11.99 -29.70 -17.11
C ALA A 202 -10.47 -29.52 -17.00
N THR A 203 -10.01 -28.27 -16.90
CA THR A 203 -8.58 -27.97 -16.72
C THR A 203 -8.07 -28.51 -15.38
N LEU A 204 -8.87 -28.37 -14.32
CA LEU A 204 -8.55 -28.89 -13.00
C LEU A 204 -8.54 -30.43 -12.97
N GLN A 205 -9.48 -31.07 -13.64
CA GLN A 205 -9.56 -32.52 -13.80
C GLN A 205 -8.32 -33.08 -14.52
N TYR A 206 -7.88 -32.44 -15.61
CA TYR A 206 -6.62 -32.76 -16.29
C TYR A 206 -5.41 -32.64 -15.36
N LEU A 207 -5.32 -31.58 -14.56
CA LEU A 207 -4.19 -31.42 -13.66
C LEU A 207 -4.18 -32.49 -12.58
N TRP A 208 -5.33 -32.82 -12.01
CA TRP A 208 -5.45 -33.91 -11.04
C TRP A 208 -5.06 -35.27 -11.63
N SER A 209 -5.48 -35.59 -12.86
CA SER A 209 -5.08 -36.83 -13.53
C SER A 209 -3.57 -36.88 -13.82
N THR A 210 -2.94 -35.73 -13.96
CA THR A 210 -1.49 -35.61 -14.23
C THR A 210 -0.65 -35.72 -12.96
N VAL A 211 -1.08 -35.14 -11.84
CA VAL A 211 -0.28 -35.09 -10.60
C VAL A 211 -0.51 -36.29 -9.68
N LEU A 212 -1.67 -36.94 -9.76
CA LEU A 212 -1.99 -38.14 -8.98
C LEU A 212 -1.56 -39.42 -9.70
N ASN A 213 -1.27 -40.46 -8.93
CA ASN A 213 -1.17 -41.80 -9.50
C ASN A 213 -2.57 -42.30 -9.93
N PRO A 214 -2.69 -43.26 -10.86
CA PRO A 214 -3.98 -43.73 -11.35
C PRO A 214 -4.95 -44.19 -10.24
N GLU A 215 -4.45 -44.89 -9.21
CA GLU A 215 -5.25 -45.32 -8.06
C GLU A 215 -5.73 -44.12 -7.23
N GLU A 216 -4.83 -43.19 -6.87
CA GLU A 216 -5.16 -41.95 -6.14
C GLU A 216 -6.21 -41.10 -6.89
N TYR A 217 -6.11 -41.04 -8.22
CA TYR A 217 -7.03 -40.28 -9.08
C TYR A 217 -8.43 -40.91 -9.12
N VAL A 218 -8.53 -42.22 -9.34
CA VAL A 218 -9.82 -42.93 -9.35
C VAL A 218 -10.49 -42.87 -7.98
N ASP A 219 -9.76 -43.17 -6.90
CA ASP A 219 -10.33 -43.21 -5.55
C ASP A 219 -10.78 -41.82 -5.05
N SER A 220 -10.19 -40.74 -5.57
CA SER A 220 -10.58 -39.36 -5.24
C SER A 220 -11.93 -38.93 -5.82
N GLY A 221 -12.46 -39.65 -6.82
CA GLY A 221 -13.71 -39.32 -7.53
C GLY A 221 -13.64 -38.08 -8.42
N ILE A 222 -12.45 -37.50 -8.64
CA ILE A 222 -12.26 -36.28 -9.45
C ILE A 222 -12.53 -36.53 -10.94
N GLU A 223 -12.57 -37.79 -11.40
CA GLU A 223 -12.88 -38.13 -12.79
C GLU A 223 -14.25 -37.61 -13.27
N ASP A 224 -15.18 -37.37 -12.35
CA ASP A 224 -16.51 -36.83 -12.63
C ASP A 224 -16.62 -35.32 -12.32
N LEU A 225 -15.50 -34.62 -12.11
CA LEU A 225 -15.49 -33.20 -11.74
C LEU A 225 -16.24 -32.35 -12.77
N THR A 226 -16.11 -32.64 -14.06
CA THR A 226 -16.83 -31.94 -15.14
C THR A 226 -18.31 -32.33 -15.28
N GLN A 227 -18.73 -33.45 -14.68
CA GLN A 227 -20.09 -34.01 -14.80
C GLN A 227 -21.04 -33.58 -13.66
N SER A 228 -20.55 -32.84 -12.66
CA SER A 228 -21.36 -32.40 -11.51
C SER A 228 -22.61 -31.61 -11.96
N ASP A 229 -23.78 -32.09 -11.57
CA ASP A 229 -25.10 -31.50 -11.86
C ASP A 229 -25.34 -30.13 -11.20
N ARG A 230 -24.43 -29.69 -10.31
CA ARG A 230 -24.47 -28.41 -9.59
C ARG A 230 -23.80 -27.22 -10.31
N TYR A 231 -23.47 -27.36 -11.60
CA TYR A 231 -22.98 -26.23 -12.42
C TYR A 231 -24.11 -25.38 -13.03
N THR A 232 -25.38 -25.67 -12.72
CA THR A 232 -26.51 -25.03 -13.42
C THR A 232 -26.70 -23.56 -13.06
N ARG A 233 -27.24 -22.80 -14.02
CA ARG A 233 -27.68 -21.40 -13.89
C ARG A 233 -28.60 -21.11 -12.68
N ARG A 234 -29.24 -22.14 -12.11
CA ARG A 234 -30.16 -22.04 -10.97
C ARG A 234 -29.43 -21.93 -9.63
N ASP A 235 -28.30 -22.63 -9.47
CA ASP A 235 -27.51 -22.65 -8.23
C ASP A 235 -26.69 -21.37 -8.01
N LEU A 236 -26.30 -20.69 -9.09
CA LEU A 236 -25.54 -19.44 -9.04
C LEU A 236 -26.42 -18.21 -8.74
N TRP A 237 -27.71 -18.22 -9.11
CA TRP A 237 -28.61 -17.06 -8.98
C TRP A 237 -29.58 -17.17 -7.79
N GLU A 238 -30.08 -18.36 -7.44
CA GLU A 238 -31.02 -18.52 -6.30
C GLU A 238 -30.34 -18.33 -4.92
N ARG A 239 -29.00 -18.42 -4.85
CA ARG A 239 -28.25 -18.27 -3.57
C ARG A 239 -27.97 -16.82 -3.16
N GLU A 240 -28.01 -15.85 -4.08
CA GLU A 240 -27.84 -14.43 -3.74
C GLU A 240 -29.17 -13.74 -3.34
N GLN A 241 -30.33 -14.26 -3.75
CA GLN A 241 -31.61 -13.59 -3.49
C GLN A 241 -32.44 -14.15 -2.33
N VAL A 242 -32.21 -15.38 -1.87
CA VAL A 242 -33.19 -16.08 -1.01
C VAL A 242 -32.81 -16.15 0.47
N GLY A 243 -31.64 -15.63 0.88
CA GLY A 243 -31.25 -15.65 2.30
C GLY A 243 -31.23 -17.06 2.92
N ILE A 244 -31.07 -18.08 2.07
CA ILE A 244 -30.84 -19.46 2.49
C ILE A 244 -29.46 -19.46 3.14
N GLU A 245 -29.35 -20.01 4.36
CA GLU A 245 -28.07 -20.21 5.04
C GLU A 245 -27.04 -20.73 4.04
N GLN A 246 -25.86 -20.11 4.01
CA GLN A 246 -24.75 -20.47 3.14
C GLN A 246 -24.43 -21.97 3.28
N SER A 247 -25.07 -22.83 2.49
CA SER A 247 -24.54 -24.17 2.29
C SER A 247 -23.26 -23.95 1.48
N ASN A 248 -22.11 -24.20 2.12
CA ASN A 248 -20.75 -23.96 1.61
C ASN A 248 -20.38 -24.72 0.32
N GLU A 249 -21.35 -25.31 -0.38
CA GLU A 249 -21.12 -26.30 -1.41
C GLU A 249 -21.24 -25.70 -2.82
N THR A 250 -20.11 -25.27 -3.40
CA THR A 250 -19.93 -25.17 -4.86
C THR A 250 -19.68 -26.56 -5.45
N ALA A 251 -19.89 -26.73 -6.76
CA ALA A 251 -19.53 -27.96 -7.47
C ALA A 251 -18.03 -28.34 -7.33
N LEU A 252 -17.13 -27.34 -7.21
CA LEU A 252 -15.71 -27.58 -6.90
C LEU A 252 -15.49 -28.07 -5.45
N SER A 253 -16.29 -27.61 -4.49
CA SER A 253 -16.16 -28.05 -3.09
C SER A 253 -16.84 -29.40 -2.79
N LEU A 254 -17.65 -29.93 -3.72
CA LEU A 254 -18.34 -31.22 -3.54
C LEU A 254 -17.36 -32.38 -3.33
N TYR A 255 -16.21 -32.33 -4.01
CA TYR A 255 -15.15 -33.34 -3.96
C TYR A 255 -14.12 -33.07 -2.85
N ARG A 256 -14.27 -31.99 -2.08
CA ARG A 256 -13.34 -31.62 -1.01
C ARG A 256 -13.13 -32.77 -0.01
N PRO A 257 -14.19 -33.38 0.57
CA PRO A 257 -14.00 -34.41 1.59
C PRO A 257 -13.22 -35.62 1.06
N GLN A 258 -13.49 -36.03 -0.18
CA GLN A 258 -12.80 -37.16 -0.82
C GLN A 258 -11.35 -36.84 -1.12
N ILE A 259 -11.05 -35.64 -1.65
CA ILE A 259 -9.67 -35.20 -1.88
C ILE A 259 -8.92 -35.09 -0.55
N GLU A 260 -9.55 -34.55 0.49
CA GLU A 260 -8.97 -34.49 1.83
C GLU A 260 -8.65 -35.88 2.39
N GLU A 261 -9.56 -36.85 2.23
CA GLU A 261 -9.41 -38.20 2.75
C GLU A 261 -8.41 -39.05 1.97
N VAL A 262 -8.48 -39.03 0.64
CA VAL A 262 -7.73 -39.93 -0.25
C VAL A 262 -6.36 -39.36 -0.61
N VAL A 263 -6.23 -38.04 -0.69
CA VAL A 263 -5.00 -37.38 -1.18
C VAL A 263 -4.29 -36.66 -0.05
N LEU A 264 -4.96 -35.73 0.64
CA LEU A 264 -4.28 -34.79 1.55
C LEU A 264 -3.89 -35.43 2.88
N LYS A 265 -4.79 -36.16 3.56
CA LYS A 265 -4.44 -36.85 4.81
C LYS A 265 -3.29 -37.84 4.64
N PRO A 266 -3.25 -38.69 3.58
CA PRO A 266 -2.09 -39.54 3.33
C PRO A 266 -0.83 -38.75 3.00
N LEU A 267 -0.96 -37.61 2.32
CA LEU A 267 0.18 -36.73 2.02
C LEU A 267 0.75 -36.11 3.31
N ASP A 268 -0.10 -35.51 4.13
CA ASP A 268 0.24 -34.87 5.41
C ASP A 268 0.93 -35.87 6.36
N ALA A 269 0.37 -37.07 6.49
CA ALA A 269 0.93 -38.14 7.31
C ALA A 269 2.29 -38.70 6.84
N ARG A 270 2.76 -38.35 5.63
CA ARG A 270 4.11 -38.73 5.15
C ARG A 270 5.21 -37.84 5.72
N TYR A 271 4.88 -36.63 6.16
CA TYR A 271 5.87 -35.67 6.62
C TYR A 271 5.85 -35.57 8.15
N PRO A 272 7.02 -35.36 8.78
CA PRO A 272 7.14 -35.17 10.23
C PRO A 272 6.23 -34.06 10.82
N ASP A 273 5.69 -34.29 12.03
CA ASP A 273 4.78 -33.36 12.72
C ASP A 273 5.37 -31.97 12.98
N ASP A 274 6.70 -31.84 13.03
CA ASP A 274 7.41 -30.56 13.21
C ASP A 274 7.38 -29.68 11.95
N LEU A 275 7.10 -30.25 10.78
CA LEU A 275 6.83 -29.51 9.54
C LEU A 275 5.34 -29.13 9.39
N THR A 276 4.42 -29.71 10.18
CA THR A 276 2.96 -29.62 9.96
C THR A 276 2.22 -28.87 11.06
N SER A 277 2.91 -27.97 11.79
CA SER A 277 2.45 -27.38 13.06
C SER A 277 1.01 -26.82 13.11
N LEU A 278 0.41 -26.49 11.95
CA LEU A 278 -1.02 -26.19 11.78
C LEU A 278 -1.64 -26.86 10.53
N SER A 279 -0.89 -26.95 9.43
CA SER A 279 -1.18 -27.75 8.22
C SER A 279 0.03 -27.67 7.27
N LEU A 280 0.37 -28.74 6.56
CA LEU A 280 1.45 -28.73 5.58
C LEU A 280 1.14 -27.83 4.36
N GLU A 281 2.03 -26.88 4.07
CA GLU A 281 1.98 -25.99 2.90
C GLU A 281 3.07 -26.36 1.87
N ALA A 282 2.92 -25.88 0.62
CA ALA A 282 3.91 -26.18 -0.43
C ALA A 282 5.27 -25.56 -0.12
N GLY A 283 5.28 -24.42 0.58
CA GLY A 283 6.46 -23.76 1.12
C GLY A 283 7.29 -24.57 2.11
N ASP A 284 6.67 -25.46 2.87
CA ASP A 284 7.35 -26.30 3.88
C ASP A 284 8.17 -27.42 3.23
N LEU A 285 7.82 -27.78 1.99
CA LEU A 285 8.43 -28.90 1.27
C LEU A 285 9.66 -28.52 0.46
N LEU A 286 9.81 -27.24 0.11
CA LEU A 286 10.82 -26.74 -0.83
C LEU A 286 11.60 -25.58 -0.22
N HIS A 287 12.79 -25.85 0.30
CA HIS A 287 13.67 -24.83 0.85
C HIS A 287 14.36 -24.05 -0.26
N TRP A 288 14.22 -22.73 -0.22
CA TRP A 288 14.92 -21.83 -1.13
C TRP A 288 16.43 -21.81 -0.84
N THR A 289 17.24 -22.06 -1.87
CA THR A 289 18.72 -22.06 -1.78
C THR A 289 19.39 -21.06 -2.72
N GLY A 290 18.59 -20.30 -3.47
CA GLY A 290 19.07 -19.29 -4.40
C GLY A 290 19.49 -17.98 -3.74
N GLY A 291 19.91 -17.02 -4.57
CA GLY A 291 20.15 -15.65 -4.14
C GLY A 291 18.85 -14.91 -3.76
N PRO A 292 18.89 -13.56 -3.63
CA PRO A 292 17.69 -12.78 -3.32
C PRO A 292 16.54 -13.07 -4.31
N LEU A 293 15.39 -13.52 -3.80
CA LEU A 293 14.27 -14.02 -4.60
C LEU A 293 13.77 -12.97 -5.62
N LYS A 294 13.83 -11.69 -5.24
CA LYS A 294 13.56 -10.51 -6.07
C LYS A 294 14.20 -10.55 -7.45
N GLN A 295 15.45 -11.04 -7.55
CA GLN A 295 16.20 -11.10 -8.82
C GLN A 295 15.55 -12.05 -9.83
N TYR A 296 14.83 -13.07 -9.36
CA TYR A 296 14.21 -14.10 -10.19
C TYR A 296 12.91 -13.61 -10.82
N ILE A 297 12.20 -12.70 -10.15
CA ILE A 297 10.98 -12.04 -10.67
C ILE A 297 11.27 -10.70 -11.35
N GLY A 298 12.55 -10.32 -11.47
CA GLY A 298 13.03 -9.09 -12.12
C GLY A 298 12.25 -8.65 -13.37
N PRO A 299 11.96 -9.54 -14.34
CA PRO A 299 11.21 -9.18 -15.55
C PRO A 299 9.81 -8.58 -15.30
N LEU A 300 9.17 -8.88 -14.17
CA LEU A 300 7.85 -8.36 -13.83
C LEU A 300 7.89 -7.11 -12.93
N ILE A 301 9.00 -6.84 -12.28
CA ILE A 301 9.14 -5.70 -11.35
C ILE A 301 9.99 -4.55 -11.93
N SER A 302 10.70 -4.82 -13.02
CA SER A 302 11.49 -3.82 -13.76
C SER A 302 10.62 -2.89 -14.61
N ASP A 303 11.21 -1.80 -15.11
CA ASP A 303 10.59 -0.68 -15.82
C ASP A 303 9.33 -1.06 -16.64
N SER A 304 8.17 -0.69 -16.10
CA SER A 304 6.94 -0.62 -16.86
C SER A 304 6.69 0.82 -17.30
N SER A 305 6.10 1.04 -18.48
CA SER A 305 5.76 2.41 -18.91
C SER A 305 4.60 2.93 -18.07
N ALA A 306 4.91 3.63 -16.98
CA ALA A 306 3.91 4.38 -16.21
C ALA A 306 3.16 5.32 -17.18
N PRO A 307 1.83 5.25 -17.22
CA PRO A 307 1.06 6.12 -18.09
C PRO A 307 1.26 7.58 -17.63
N PRO A 308 1.52 8.53 -18.53
CA PRO A 308 1.63 9.92 -18.12
C PRO A 308 0.24 10.46 -17.75
N LEU A 309 0.19 11.35 -16.76
CA LEU A 309 -1.05 11.85 -16.13
C LEU A 309 -2.04 12.46 -17.14
N ASP A 310 -1.53 13.11 -18.18
CA ASP A 310 -2.31 13.74 -19.25
C ASP A 310 -2.94 12.75 -20.23
N LYS A 311 -2.46 11.50 -20.26
CA LYS A 311 -2.99 10.40 -21.08
C LYS A 311 -3.88 9.42 -20.31
N LEU A 312 -4.11 9.67 -19.03
CA LEU A 312 -5.04 8.87 -18.25
C LEU A 312 -6.48 9.19 -18.65
N GLU A 313 -7.31 8.13 -18.75
CA GLU A 313 -8.75 8.26 -18.92
C GLU A 313 -9.36 9.08 -17.76
N PRO A 314 -10.48 9.80 -17.97
CA PRO A 314 -11.07 10.67 -16.94
C PRO A 314 -11.32 9.95 -15.60
N ALA A 315 -11.78 8.70 -15.63
CA ALA A 315 -12.02 7.90 -14.42
C ALA A 315 -10.72 7.54 -13.68
N ALA A 316 -9.64 7.24 -14.42
CA ALA A 316 -8.32 6.93 -13.90
C ALA A 316 -7.68 8.16 -13.24
N ARG A 317 -7.83 9.34 -13.86
CA ARG A 317 -7.39 10.63 -13.31
C ARG A 317 -8.08 10.95 -11.99
N VAL A 318 -9.38 10.67 -11.91
CA VAL A 318 -10.16 10.79 -10.66
C VAL A 318 -9.65 9.79 -9.62
N GLY A 319 -9.48 8.52 -9.98
CA GLY A 319 -8.92 7.51 -9.07
C GLY A 319 -7.55 7.88 -8.52
N TYR A 320 -6.66 8.41 -9.37
CA TYR A 320 -5.37 8.95 -8.96
C TYR A 320 -5.50 10.18 -8.07
N GLY A 321 -6.39 11.13 -8.39
CA GLY A 321 -6.67 12.28 -7.52
C GLY A 321 -7.20 11.87 -6.14
N LEU A 322 -8.00 10.81 -6.08
CA LEU A 322 -8.63 10.31 -4.86
C LEU A 322 -7.64 9.64 -3.88
N ILE A 323 -6.45 9.20 -4.33
CA ILE A 323 -5.44 8.62 -3.42
C ILE A 323 -4.85 9.66 -2.44
N TRP A 324 -4.97 10.94 -2.80
CA TRP A 324 -4.39 12.07 -2.08
C TRP A 324 -5.30 12.65 -1.02
N PHE A 325 -6.57 12.26 -1.00
CA PHE A 325 -7.46 12.57 0.10
C PHE A 325 -7.14 11.65 1.27
N GLU A 326 -7.07 12.22 2.48
CA GLU A 326 -7.27 11.44 3.69
C GLU A 326 -8.72 10.96 3.68
N GLN A 327 -8.96 9.77 3.13
CA GLN A 327 -10.07 8.99 3.64
C GLN A 327 -9.71 8.72 5.09
N GLY A 328 -10.49 9.25 6.03
CA GLY A 328 -10.21 9.13 7.46
C GLY A 328 -9.72 7.72 7.80
N GLU A 329 -8.55 7.65 8.43
CA GLU A 329 -7.90 6.40 8.83
C GLU A 329 -8.77 5.61 9.81
N TRP A 330 -9.81 4.88 9.38
CA TRP A 330 -10.51 3.95 10.27
C TRP A 330 -10.91 2.64 9.55
N LEU A 331 -10.01 1.65 9.75
CA LEU A 331 -10.18 0.19 9.89
C LEU A 331 -10.84 -0.67 8.79
N GLY A 332 -10.01 -1.59 8.24
CA GLY A 332 -10.43 -2.96 7.92
C GLY A 332 -10.58 -3.28 6.43
N GLY A 333 -9.65 -4.09 5.92
CA GLY A 333 -9.64 -4.53 4.52
C GLY A 333 -10.87 -5.33 4.08
N GLY A 334 -11.23 -5.15 2.81
CA GLY A 334 -12.22 -5.93 2.07
C GLY A 334 -13.29 -5.06 1.43
N SER A 335 -13.37 -5.09 0.09
CA SER A 335 -14.51 -4.66 -0.75
C SER A 335 -15.63 -3.90 -0.02
N PHE A 336 -15.43 -2.61 0.24
CA PHE A 336 -16.34 -1.86 1.11
C PHE A 336 -17.51 -1.30 0.30
N SER A 337 -18.73 -1.59 0.72
CA SER A 337 -19.93 -0.98 0.13
C SER A 337 -19.99 0.50 0.57
N ARG A 338 -20.09 1.41 -0.40
CA ARG A 338 -20.14 2.87 -0.14
C ARG A 338 -21.38 3.28 0.66
N THR A 339 -22.47 2.50 0.57
CA THR A 339 -23.73 2.77 1.27
C THR A 339 -23.61 2.59 2.80
N PRO A 340 -23.12 1.46 3.34
CA PRO A 340 -22.79 1.33 4.76
C PRO A 340 -21.78 2.35 5.28
N LEU A 341 -20.84 2.81 4.45
CA LEU A 341 -19.86 3.83 4.84
C LEU A 341 -20.52 5.19 5.01
N ILE A 342 -21.34 5.61 4.03
CA ILE A 342 -22.17 6.81 4.15
C ILE A 342 -23.05 6.71 5.41
N GLU A 343 -23.64 5.54 5.66
CA GLU A 343 -24.42 5.31 6.87
C GLU A 343 -23.62 5.49 8.16
N THR A 344 -22.41 4.92 8.20
CA THR A 344 -21.50 5.01 9.35
C THR A 344 -21.04 6.45 9.58
N VAL A 345 -20.68 7.17 8.52
CA VAL A 345 -20.25 8.58 8.59
C VAL A 345 -21.38 9.46 9.10
N ILE A 346 -22.59 9.31 8.54
CA ILE A 346 -23.76 10.09 8.98
C ILE A 346 -24.04 9.83 10.46
N ARG A 347 -24.14 8.56 10.88
CA ARG A 347 -24.39 8.20 12.28
C ARG A 347 -23.28 8.65 13.22
N GLY A 348 -22.02 8.53 12.80
CA GLY A 348 -20.85 8.94 13.58
C GLY A 348 -20.79 10.45 13.78
N LEU A 349 -21.04 11.23 12.72
CA LEU A 349 -21.09 12.69 12.80
C LEU A 349 -22.27 13.17 13.64
N THR A 350 -23.46 12.59 13.47
CA THR A 350 -24.63 12.83 14.33
C THR A 350 -24.30 12.56 15.80
N ALA A 351 -23.77 11.38 16.13
CA ALA A 351 -23.42 11.04 17.51
C ALA A 351 -22.36 11.98 18.10
N THR A 352 -21.41 12.42 17.27
CA THR A 352 -20.40 13.41 17.65
C THR A 352 -21.05 14.76 17.92
N TYR A 353 -21.92 15.23 17.05
CA TYR A 353 -22.60 16.53 17.21
C TYR A 353 -23.49 16.52 18.45
N ASP A 354 -24.23 15.43 18.69
CA ASP A 354 -25.04 15.24 19.90
C ASP A 354 -24.16 15.20 21.16
N GLN A 355 -23.03 14.50 21.13
CA GLN A 355 -22.08 14.43 22.26
C GLN A 355 -21.51 15.81 22.63
N PHE A 356 -21.35 16.70 21.65
CA PHE A 356 -20.76 18.02 21.84
C PHE A 356 -21.77 19.18 21.85
N ASP A 357 -23.08 18.88 21.90
CA ASP A 357 -24.18 19.86 21.85
C ASP A 357 -24.07 20.83 20.65
N GLU A 358 -23.62 20.33 19.50
CA GLU A 358 -23.49 21.12 18.28
C GLU A 358 -24.85 21.41 17.66
N THR A 359 -25.13 22.71 17.48
CA THR A 359 -26.42 23.19 16.96
C THR A 359 -26.43 23.39 15.44
N VAL A 360 -25.28 23.18 14.79
CA VAL A 360 -25.13 23.34 13.34
C VAL A 360 -25.65 22.12 12.59
N PRO A 361 -26.36 22.31 11.46
CA PRO A 361 -26.88 21.18 10.73
C PRO A 361 -25.78 20.36 10.05
N LEU A 362 -25.98 19.03 9.99
CA LEU A 362 -25.21 18.17 9.10
C LEU A 362 -25.60 18.50 7.66
N HIS A 363 -24.65 18.83 6.79
CA HIS A 363 -24.97 19.12 5.38
C HIS A 363 -24.71 17.90 4.53
N VAL A 364 -25.72 17.47 3.79
CA VAL A 364 -25.63 16.38 2.83
C VAL A 364 -26.07 16.88 1.46
N THR A 365 -25.19 16.77 0.48
CA THR A 365 -25.47 17.14 -0.91
C THR A 365 -25.50 15.90 -1.79
N ARG A 366 -26.61 15.68 -2.48
CA ARG A 366 -26.75 14.68 -3.53
C ARG A 366 -26.43 15.32 -4.89
N PHE A 367 -25.58 14.68 -5.67
CA PHE A 367 -25.32 15.05 -7.05
C PHE A 367 -25.95 14.03 -7.99
N ASN A 368 -26.78 14.50 -8.91
CA ASN A 368 -27.38 13.71 -9.98
C ASN A 368 -26.63 14.00 -11.28
N HIS A 369 -25.98 12.97 -11.81
CA HIS A 369 -25.23 13.03 -13.05
C HIS A 369 -26.06 12.41 -14.18
N PRO A 370 -26.61 13.23 -15.10
CA PRO A 370 -27.47 12.74 -16.17
C PRO A 370 -26.75 11.73 -17.06
N VAL A 371 -27.45 10.64 -17.41
CA VAL A 371 -27.05 9.64 -18.41
C VAL A 371 -28.29 9.23 -19.22
N GLU A 372 -28.12 8.52 -20.34
CA GLU A 372 -29.24 8.21 -21.26
C GLU A 372 -30.45 7.52 -20.59
N ARG A 373 -30.21 6.73 -19.54
CA ARG A 373 -31.25 5.93 -18.86
C ARG A 373 -31.74 6.52 -17.53
N GLY A 374 -31.15 7.61 -17.05
CA GLY A 374 -31.45 8.19 -15.73
C GLY A 374 -30.27 9.00 -15.20
N ASN A 375 -29.90 8.82 -13.94
CA ASN A 375 -28.76 9.48 -13.32
C ASN A 375 -27.84 8.48 -12.60
N LEU A 376 -26.55 8.73 -12.70
CA LEU A 376 -25.59 8.27 -11.70
C LEU A 376 -25.63 9.24 -10.51
N VAL A 377 -25.58 8.71 -9.29
CA VAL A 377 -25.76 9.49 -8.06
C VAL A 377 -24.49 9.45 -7.22
N SER A 378 -24.05 10.63 -6.81
CA SER A 378 -22.94 10.85 -5.87
C SER A 378 -23.43 11.62 -4.65
N TYR A 379 -22.71 11.54 -3.54
CA TYR A 379 -23.02 12.28 -2.32
C TYR A 379 -21.81 13.06 -1.83
N ALA A 380 -22.03 14.21 -1.19
CA ALA A 380 -21.04 14.88 -0.36
C ALA A 380 -21.61 15.15 1.03
N ILE A 381 -20.81 14.94 2.06
CA ILE A 381 -21.18 15.17 3.45
C ILE A 381 -20.18 16.16 4.03
N LEU A 382 -20.67 17.27 4.59
CA LEU A 382 -19.81 18.24 5.26
C LEU A 382 -19.54 17.78 6.69
N GLN A 383 -18.30 17.37 6.94
CA GLN A 383 -17.79 17.19 8.28
C GLN A 383 -17.38 18.57 8.82
N ARG A 384 -18.01 19.03 9.89
CA ARG A 384 -17.52 20.18 10.67
C ARG A 384 -17.00 19.67 11.99
N VAL A 385 -15.81 20.10 12.38
CA VAL A 385 -15.27 19.83 13.70
C VAL A 385 -15.33 21.14 14.49
N PRO A 386 -15.79 21.12 15.75
CA PRO A 386 -15.85 22.33 16.57
C PRO A 386 -14.45 22.95 16.72
N GLU A 387 -14.34 24.28 16.65
CA GLU A 387 -13.08 25.03 16.81
C GLU A 387 -12.47 24.83 18.21
N ARG A 388 -11.76 23.70 18.44
CA ARG A 388 -11.16 23.40 19.75
C ARG A 388 -9.77 22.74 19.69
N SER A 389 -9.20 22.53 18.51
CA SER A 389 -7.83 22.01 18.31
C SER A 389 -7.01 22.90 17.37
N LEU A 390 -5.68 22.82 17.45
CA LEU A 390 -4.77 23.41 16.47
C LEU A 390 -5.09 22.83 15.08
N GLY A 391 -5.75 23.63 14.23
CA GLY A 391 -6.21 23.26 12.90
C GLY A 391 -7.72 23.00 12.85
N ASP A 392 -8.34 23.45 11.75
CA ASP A 392 -9.74 23.17 11.40
C ASP A 392 -9.77 22.00 10.41
N PRO A 393 -10.09 20.76 10.85
CA PRO A 393 -10.20 19.60 9.97
C PRO A 393 -11.57 19.51 9.28
N SER A 394 -12.37 20.59 9.28
CA SER A 394 -13.66 20.61 8.58
C SER A 394 -13.46 20.48 7.07
N GLY A 395 -14.30 19.66 6.43
CA GLY A 395 -14.15 19.36 5.01
C GLY A 395 -15.32 18.59 4.42
N TRP A 396 -15.42 18.62 3.10
CA TRP A 396 -16.41 17.84 2.36
C TRP A 396 -15.87 16.44 2.08
N LEU A 397 -16.57 15.43 2.61
CA LEU A 397 -16.37 14.03 2.25
C LEU A 397 -17.17 13.73 0.99
N ILE A 398 -16.50 13.40 -0.12
CA ILE A 398 -17.15 13.16 -1.42
C ILE A 398 -17.19 11.67 -1.74
N PHE A 399 -18.39 11.13 -1.90
CA PHE A 399 -18.68 9.76 -2.32
C PHE A 399 -19.14 9.76 -3.78
N ASN A 400 -18.24 9.42 -4.69
CA ASN A 400 -18.55 9.38 -6.12
C ASN A 400 -19.17 8.04 -6.53
N ASN A 401 -20.09 8.05 -7.51
CA ASN A 401 -20.71 6.87 -8.11
C ASN A 401 -21.26 5.90 -7.04
N VAL A 402 -22.14 6.39 -6.19
CA VAL A 402 -22.76 5.63 -5.10
C VAL A 402 -23.83 4.67 -5.63
N ALA A 403 -24.63 5.12 -6.60
CA ALA A 403 -25.72 4.34 -7.17
C ALA A 403 -26.15 4.87 -8.55
N ALA A 404 -26.91 4.07 -9.30
CA ALA A 404 -27.63 4.49 -10.49
C ALA A 404 -29.14 4.48 -10.19
N ASP A 405 -29.83 5.60 -10.40
CA ASP A 405 -31.26 5.69 -10.07
C ASP A 405 -32.19 4.91 -11.03
N PHE A 406 -31.62 4.41 -12.12
CA PHE A 406 -32.29 3.59 -13.14
C PHE A 406 -32.02 2.09 -12.96
N GLU A 407 -31.23 1.70 -11.96
CA GLU A 407 -31.01 0.31 -11.56
C GLU A 407 -31.82 0.00 -10.30
N ILE A 408 -32.49 -1.15 -10.25
CA ILE A 408 -33.33 -1.54 -9.11
C ILE A 408 -32.53 -1.53 -7.79
N GLU A 409 -31.32 -2.06 -7.81
CA GLU A 409 -30.43 -2.02 -6.64
C GLU A 409 -29.93 -0.62 -6.31
N GLY A 410 -29.67 0.20 -7.33
CA GLY A 410 -29.22 1.57 -7.15
C GLY A 410 -30.31 2.44 -6.52
N GLU A 411 -31.55 2.32 -6.99
CA GLU A 411 -32.72 2.98 -6.39
C GLU A 411 -32.92 2.56 -4.93
N TYR A 412 -32.76 1.26 -4.61
CA TYR A 412 -32.82 0.78 -3.23
C TYR A 412 -31.72 1.39 -2.35
N ARG A 413 -30.48 1.46 -2.84
CA ARG A 413 -29.35 2.07 -2.11
C ARG A 413 -29.57 3.56 -1.86
N ILE A 414 -30.07 4.29 -2.86
CA ILE A 414 -30.45 5.70 -2.74
C ILE A 414 -31.54 5.84 -1.67
N LYS A 415 -32.64 5.09 -1.78
CA LYS A 415 -33.73 5.12 -0.80
C LYS A 415 -33.25 4.83 0.61
N ARG A 416 -32.34 3.87 0.79
CA ARG A 416 -31.77 3.54 2.09
C ARG A 416 -30.96 4.69 2.68
N ILE A 417 -30.11 5.35 1.88
CA ILE A 417 -29.35 6.53 2.32
C ILE A 417 -30.30 7.67 2.67
N GLU A 418 -31.29 7.96 1.82
CA GLU A 418 -32.25 9.03 2.08
C GLU A 418 -33.12 8.75 3.31
N SER A 419 -33.57 7.50 3.50
CA SER A 419 -34.34 7.08 4.68
C SER A 419 -33.51 7.20 5.95
N LEU A 420 -32.23 6.82 5.90
CA LEU A 420 -31.32 7.02 7.03
C LEU A 420 -31.24 8.50 7.40
N ILE A 421 -31.12 9.40 6.43
CA ILE A 421 -31.07 10.83 6.68
C ILE A 421 -32.41 11.34 7.26
N GLU A 422 -33.54 10.70 6.95
CA GLU A 422 -34.87 11.01 7.51
C GLU A 422 -35.06 10.50 8.94
N GLU A 423 -34.41 9.39 9.28
CA GLU A 423 -34.56 8.72 10.58
C GLU A 423 -33.70 9.32 11.70
N ILE A 424 -32.88 10.34 11.44
CA ILE A 424 -32.04 11.00 12.45
C ILE A 424 -32.92 11.97 13.26
N PRO A 425 -33.34 11.62 14.49
CA PRO A 425 -34.51 12.27 15.10
C PRO A 425 -34.25 13.68 15.65
N ASP A 426 -32.99 14.09 15.84
CA ASP A 426 -32.66 15.26 16.68
C ASP A 426 -31.56 16.19 16.11
N THR A 427 -30.82 15.78 15.09
CA THR A 427 -29.83 16.64 14.42
C THR A 427 -30.47 17.31 13.19
N PRO A 428 -30.47 18.64 13.06
CA PRO A 428 -30.96 19.27 11.84
C PRO A 428 -30.05 18.84 10.68
N VAL A 429 -30.63 18.23 9.63
CA VAL A 429 -29.87 17.87 8.41
C VAL A 429 -30.30 18.79 7.27
N GLU A 430 -29.35 19.51 6.70
CA GLU A 430 -29.57 20.31 5.50
C GLU A 430 -29.28 19.45 4.25
N ARG A 431 -30.31 19.28 3.41
CA ARG A 431 -30.22 18.47 2.20
C ARG A 431 -30.22 19.36 0.98
N THR A 432 -29.21 19.17 0.14
CA THR A 432 -29.16 19.81 -1.18
C THR A 432 -29.14 18.74 -2.26
N ALA A 433 -29.87 18.96 -3.34
CA ALA A 433 -29.78 18.14 -4.56
C ALA A 433 -29.31 19.03 -5.70
N ILE A 434 -28.25 18.61 -6.37
CA ILE A 434 -27.65 19.32 -7.50
C ILE A 434 -27.67 18.39 -8.70
N GLN A 435 -28.18 18.90 -9.82
CA GLN A 435 -28.02 18.24 -11.11
C GLN A 435 -26.80 18.84 -11.80
N VAL A 436 -25.84 18.01 -12.17
CA VAL A 436 -24.56 18.45 -12.74
C VAL A 436 -24.02 17.38 -13.68
N GLU A 437 -23.55 17.81 -14.85
CA GLU A 437 -22.91 16.89 -15.78
C GLU A 437 -21.71 16.21 -15.11
N ARG A 438 -21.56 14.91 -15.33
CA ARG A 438 -20.54 14.12 -14.61
C ARG A 438 -19.14 14.71 -14.82
N GLN A 439 -18.84 15.13 -16.05
CA GLN A 439 -17.55 15.70 -16.39
C GLN A 439 -17.34 17.07 -15.74
N GLU A 440 -18.36 17.92 -15.68
CA GLU A 440 -18.28 19.23 -15.01
C GLU A 440 -18.08 19.09 -13.50
N PHE A 441 -18.78 18.14 -12.87
CA PHE A 441 -18.57 17.79 -11.47
C PHE A 441 -17.13 17.32 -11.23
N ILE A 442 -16.64 16.43 -12.10
CA ILE A 442 -15.27 15.92 -12.03
C ILE A 442 -14.26 17.05 -12.19
N ASP A 443 -14.43 17.93 -13.18
CA ASP A 443 -13.49 19.01 -13.47
C ASP A 443 -13.48 20.06 -12.35
N ALA A 444 -14.63 20.34 -11.73
CA ALA A 444 -14.74 21.26 -10.60
C ALA A 444 -14.09 20.71 -9.33
N VAL A 445 -14.22 19.40 -9.07
CA VAL A 445 -13.56 18.72 -7.96
C VAL A 445 -12.05 18.61 -8.24
N ALA A 446 -11.65 18.19 -9.44
CA ALA A 446 -10.25 18.01 -9.84
C ALA A 446 -9.45 19.33 -9.94
N GLY A 447 -10.06 20.39 -10.46
CA GLY A 447 -9.42 21.70 -10.64
C GLY A 447 -9.10 22.41 -9.32
N ARG A 448 -9.94 22.24 -8.29
CA ARG A 448 -9.63 22.76 -6.95
C ARG A 448 -8.46 22.02 -6.28
N LEU A 449 -8.27 20.74 -6.61
CA LEU A 449 -7.24 19.89 -6.00
C LEU A 449 -5.83 20.15 -6.50
N SER A 450 -5.66 20.57 -7.76
CA SER A 450 -4.34 20.99 -8.25
C SER A 450 -3.87 22.28 -7.59
N ASP A 451 -4.79 23.20 -7.32
CA ASP A 451 -4.50 24.49 -6.70
C ASP A 451 -4.25 24.33 -5.19
N ASP A 452 -5.08 23.53 -4.50
CA ASP A 452 -4.91 23.24 -3.07
C ASP A 452 -3.67 22.36 -2.79
N TYR A 453 -3.31 21.41 -3.66
CA TYR A 453 -2.06 20.64 -3.54
C TYR A 453 -0.83 21.54 -3.70
N VAL A 454 -0.82 22.47 -4.66
CA VAL A 454 0.28 23.42 -4.83
C VAL A 454 0.36 24.36 -3.64
N LEU A 455 -0.78 24.80 -3.09
CA LEU A 455 -0.84 25.68 -1.92
C LEU A 455 -0.42 24.95 -0.63
N GLN A 456 -0.94 23.75 -0.36
CA GLN A 456 -0.57 22.93 0.80
C GLN A 456 0.87 22.43 0.72
N THR A 457 1.36 22.01 -0.45
CA THR A 457 2.76 21.60 -0.58
C THR A 457 3.69 22.78 -0.37
N ARG A 458 3.34 23.98 -0.88
CA ARG A 458 4.09 25.21 -0.60
C ARG A 458 4.01 25.60 0.87
N ALA A 459 2.84 25.52 1.50
CA ALA A 459 2.63 25.85 2.91
C ALA A 459 3.37 24.86 3.83
N ASN A 460 3.31 23.55 3.55
CA ASN A 460 4.03 22.50 4.29
C ASN A 460 5.53 22.61 4.08
N THR A 461 5.99 22.91 2.87
CA THR A 461 7.42 23.17 2.62
C THR A 461 7.88 24.44 3.33
N GLN A 462 7.07 25.50 3.36
CA GLN A 462 7.36 26.72 4.11
C GLN A 462 7.34 26.47 5.62
N MET A 463 6.40 25.67 6.11
CA MET A 463 6.26 25.31 7.52
C MET A 463 7.42 24.41 7.97
N LEU A 464 7.80 23.41 7.18
CA LEU A 464 8.97 22.56 7.46
C LEU A 464 10.26 23.40 7.44
N LYS A 465 10.42 24.29 6.46
CA LYS A 465 11.54 25.25 6.45
C LYS A 465 11.53 26.18 7.65
N ALA A 466 10.35 26.64 8.11
CA ALA A 466 10.21 27.47 9.30
C ALA A 466 10.52 26.68 10.59
N ILE A 467 10.12 25.40 10.66
CA ILE A 467 10.45 24.51 11.77
C ILE A 467 11.95 24.20 11.79
N GLU A 468 12.57 23.91 10.65
CA GLU A 468 14.02 23.68 10.54
C GLU A 468 14.80 24.95 10.88
N ALA A 469 14.39 26.11 10.36
CA ALA A 469 14.98 27.39 10.74
C ALA A 469 14.82 27.68 12.24
N GLY A 470 13.64 27.41 12.80
CA GLY A 470 13.38 27.55 14.23
C GLY A 470 14.22 26.61 15.09
N ARG A 471 14.45 25.37 14.64
CA ARG A 471 15.37 24.43 15.30
C ARG A 471 16.82 24.93 15.25
N GLY A 472 17.25 25.48 14.11
CA GLY A 472 18.57 26.12 13.98
C GLY A 472 18.75 27.25 14.99
N VAL A 473 17.84 28.21 14.99
CA VAL A 473 17.84 29.34 15.93
C VAL A 473 17.79 28.89 17.39
N LEU A 474 17.04 27.83 17.71
CA LEU A 474 16.99 27.29 19.06
C LEU A 474 18.36 26.77 19.53
N VAL A 475 19.12 26.08 18.66
CA VAL A 475 20.48 25.62 18.99
C VAL A 475 21.39 26.82 19.28
N GLU A 476 21.29 27.89 18.51
CA GLU A 476 22.06 29.11 18.70
C GLU A 476 21.72 29.82 20.01
N LEU A 477 20.43 29.99 20.31
CA LEU A 477 19.97 30.63 21.54
C LEU A 477 20.37 29.83 22.79
N LEU A 478 20.28 28.50 22.73
CA LEU A 478 20.76 27.63 23.82
C LEU A 478 22.28 27.70 23.97
N THR A 479 23.01 27.77 22.86
CA THR A 479 24.46 27.98 22.88
C THR A 479 24.80 29.32 23.55
N ALA A 480 24.13 30.40 23.18
CA ALA A 480 24.32 31.71 23.78
C ALA A 480 23.99 31.69 25.29
N TYR A 481 22.92 31.01 25.70
CA TYR A 481 22.56 30.81 27.11
C TYR A 481 23.66 30.10 27.89
N VAL A 482 24.14 28.97 27.37
CA VAL A 482 25.20 28.17 28.02
C VAL A 482 26.48 29.01 28.15
N LEU A 483 26.87 29.75 27.11
CA LEU A 483 28.05 30.60 27.13
C LEU A 483 27.91 31.77 28.12
N ALA A 484 26.74 32.39 28.22
CA ALA A 484 26.50 33.47 29.17
C ALA A 484 26.62 33.01 30.63
N HIS A 485 26.20 31.77 30.91
CA HIS A 485 26.36 31.16 32.24
C HIS A 485 27.80 30.74 32.50
N ARG A 486 28.46 30.13 31.50
CA ARG A 486 29.83 29.64 31.60
C ARG A 486 30.85 30.76 31.73
N TYR A 487 30.62 31.89 31.08
CA TYR A 487 31.49 33.07 31.08
C TYR A 487 30.75 34.26 31.70
N THR A 488 30.46 34.17 33.00
CA THR A 488 29.74 35.22 33.72
C THR A 488 30.49 36.57 33.63
N GLY A 489 29.81 37.60 33.15
CA GLY A 489 30.38 38.95 32.98
C GLY A 489 31.02 39.21 31.60
N SER A 490 31.04 38.21 30.72
CA SER A 490 31.42 38.38 29.31
C SER A 490 30.25 38.79 28.43
N GLN A 491 30.56 39.45 27.32
CA GLN A 491 29.58 39.76 26.29
C GLN A 491 29.45 38.57 25.33
N VAL A 492 28.25 37.99 25.28
CA VAL A 492 27.87 36.96 24.31
C VAL A 492 27.09 37.61 23.19
N HIS A 493 27.49 37.32 21.96
CA HIS A 493 26.89 37.84 20.75
C HIS A 493 26.23 36.70 20.00
N TRP A 494 24.99 36.90 19.56
CA TRP A 494 24.20 35.94 18.80
C TRP A 494 23.79 36.57 17.47
N SER A 495 23.86 35.79 16.38
CA SER A 495 23.49 36.20 15.03
C SER A 495 24.16 37.54 14.61
N ASP A 496 25.46 37.67 14.94
CA ASP A 496 26.22 38.91 14.67
C ASP A 496 26.78 38.89 13.24
N THR A 497 26.53 39.95 12.47
CA THR A 497 27.05 40.05 11.09
C THR A 497 28.35 40.83 11.06
N ARG A 498 29.43 40.18 10.64
CA ARG A 498 30.75 40.81 10.45
C ARG A 498 31.23 40.63 9.02
N ASP A 499 31.54 41.73 8.35
CA ASP A 499 31.99 41.75 6.94
C ASP A 499 31.06 40.95 5.99
N GLY A 500 29.75 41.03 6.23
CA GLY A 500 28.71 40.42 5.39
C GLY A 500 28.51 38.91 5.54
N GLU A 501 29.15 38.26 6.53
CA GLU A 501 28.83 36.88 6.92
C GLU A 501 28.32 36.88 8.37
N GLU A 502 27.25 36.15 8.61
CA GLU A 502 26.64 35.97 9.93
C GLU A 502 27.47 34.98 10.76
N ILE A 503 27.69 35.30 12.03
CA ILE A 503 28.32 34.44 13.01
C ILE A 503 27.24 34.02 14.02
N ASP A 504 26.98 32.71 14.09
CA ASP A 504 25.87 32.14 14.84
C ASP A 504 25.93 32.55 16.32
N VAL A 505 27.05 32.25 17.00
CA VAL A 505 27.33 32.74 18.36
C VAL A 505 28.82 33.00 18.54
N TRP A 506 29.19 34.05 19.27
CA TRP A 506 30.57 34.22 19.74
C TRP A 506 30.62 34.91 21.11
N VAL A 507 31.72 34.70 21.84
CA VAL A 507 31.93 35.29 23.17
C VAL A 507 33.34 35.82 23.32
N GLU A 508 33.45 37.00 23.91
CA GLU A 508 34.72 37.63 24.30
C GLU A 508 34.95 37.44 25.80
N HIS A 509 36.05 36.80 26.18
CA HIS A 509 36.41 36.58 27.58
C HIS A 509 37.92 36.61 27.77
N ASP A 510 38.42 37.42 28.71
CA ASP A 510 39.80 37.40 29.21
C ASP A 510 40.90 37.24 28.14
N GLY A 511 40.83 38.02 27.05
CA GLY A 511 41.85 38.02 26.00
C GLY A 511 41.70 36.93 24.92
N PHE A 512 40.61 36.16 24.93
CA PHE A 512 40.28 35.22 23.86
C PHE A 512 38.85 35.42 23.33
N ILE A 513 38.66 34.98 22.09
CA ILE A 513 37.38 34.96 21.40
C ILE A 513 37.06 33.51 21.03
N ARG A 514 35.85 33.06 21.36
CA ARG A 514 35.32 31.78 20.87
C ARG A 514 34.25 32.08 19.84
N VAL A 515 34.39 31.48 18.66
CA VAL A 515 33.44 31.56 17.54
C VAL A 515 32.78 30.20 17.41
N ILE A 516 31.46 30.16 17.50
CA ILE A 516 30.70 28.92 17.54
C ILE A 516 29.78 28.84 16.32
N GLU A 517 29.93 27.77 15.55
CA GLU A 517 29.02 27.39 14.49
C GLU A 517 27.99 26.39 15.03
N CYS A 518 26.71 26.71 14.92
CA CYS A 518 25.63 25.91 15.46
C CYS A 518 25.00 25.04 14.37
N LYS A 519 24.78 23.75 14.64
CA LYS A 519 24.13 22.83 13.70
C LYS A 519 23.14 21.91 14.41
N THR A 520 21.98 21.71 13.83
CA THR A 520 21.03 20.70 14.33
C THR A 520 21.59 19.29 14.12
N ASP A 521 22.01 19.01 12.89
CA ASP A 521 22.68 17.77 12.48
C ASP A 521 23.92 18.10 11.64
N LEU A 522 25.09 17.73 12.15
CA LEU A 522 26.38 17.96 11.50
C LEU A 522 26.58 17.08 10.25
N ALA A 523 26.01 15.88 10.21
CA ALA A 523 26.10 14.98 9.06
C ALA A 523 25.33 15.56 7.87
N ALA A 524 24.09 16.01 8.10
CA ALA A 524 23.28 16.68 7.07
C ALA A 524 23.90 18.00 6.58
N ALA A 525 24.52 18.78 7.47
CA ALA A 525 25.17 20.05 7.12
C ALA A 525 26.47 19.87 6.31
N GLY A 526 27.14 18.72 6.48
CA GLY A 526 28.42 18.41 5.88
C GLY A 526 29.60 18.94 6.70
N VAL A 527 30.43 18.02 7.20
CA VAL A 527 31.58 18.31 8.09
C VAL A 527 32.58 19.27 7.44
N ASP A 528 33.00 19.00 6.20
CA ASP A 528 33.98 19.83 5.48
C ASP A 528 33.47 21.26 5.22
N LYS A 529 32.18 21.39 4.89
CA LYS A 529 31.55 22.68 4.65
C LYS A 529 31.50 23.50 5.94
N THR A 530 31.09 22.86 7.03
CA THR A 530 31.01 23.47 8.36
C THR A 530 32.40 23.92 8.82
N ARG A 531 33.42 23.08 8.64
CA ARG A 531 34.83 23.44 8.91
C ARG A 531 35.26 24.69 8.14
N GLN A 532 35.01 24.72 6.83
CA GLN A 532 35.39 25.87 6.00
C GLN A 532 34.62 27.14 6.37
N GLN A 533 33.36 27.04 6.77
CA GLN A 533 32.58 28.17 7.28
C GLN A 533 33.20 28.72 8.55
N LEU A 534 33.45 27.85 9.53
CA LEU A 534 33.98 28.24 10.82
C LEU A 534 35.36 28.90 10.70
N LEU A 535 36.28 28.33 9.91
CA LEU A 535 37.60 28.93 9.67
C LEU A 535 37.51 30.33 9.04
N ARG A 536 36.60 30.53 8.08
CA ARG A 536 36.36 31.86 7.51
C ARG A 536 35.78 32.83 8.53
N LYS A 537 34.93 32.37 9.46
CA LYS A 537 34.35 33.21 10.51
C LYS A 537 35.39 33.57 11.57
N THR A 538 36.30 32.67 11.93
CA THR A 538 37.38 32.94 12.89
C THR A 538 38.41 33.95 12.35
N ASP A 539 38.69 33.92 11.04
CA ASP A 539 39.65 34.85 10.41
C ASP A 539 39.17 36.31 10.37
N ARG A 540 37.93 36.60 10.77
CA ARG A 540 37.33 37.95 10.78
C ARG A 540 37.62 38.74 12.06
N PHE A 541 38.27 38.14 13.04
CA PHE A 541 38.62 38.79 14.30
C PHE A 541 40.08 39.29 14.26
N GLU A 542 40.35 40.40 14.95
CA GLU A 542 41.66 41.06 14.94
C GLU A 542 42.77 40.16 15.51
N SER A 543 43.99 40.30 14.97
CA SER A 543 45.15 39.45 15.29
C SER A 543 45.65 39.51 16.73
N ASP A 544 45.19 40.50 17.50
CA ASP A 544 45.61 40.72 18.89
C ASP A 544 44.86 39.81 19.89
N TRP A 545 43.85 39.08 19.41
CA TRP A 545 43.06 38.13 20.17
C TRP A 545 43.43 36.67 19.85
N THR A 546 43.38 35.80 20.86
CA THR A 546 43.42 34.36 20.61
C THR A 546 42.02 33.90 20.21
N VAL A 547 41.81 33.55 18.94
CA VAL A 547 40.50 33.14 18.41
C VAL A 547 40.44 31.61 18.31
N LYS A 548 39.37 31.00 18.83
CA LYS A 548 39.11 29.55 18.74
C LYS A 548 37.77 29.28 18.07
N GLY A 549 37.75 28.30 17.17
CA GLY A 549 36.54 27.83 16.50
C GLY A 549 35.93 26.62 17.22
N GLU A 550 34.61 26.62 17.38
CA GLU A 550 33.85 25.49 17.91
C GLU A 550 32.64 25.17 17.04
N VAL A 551 32.24 23.90 17.02
CA VAL A 551 30.99 23.44 16.41
C VAL A 551 30.10 22.89 17.50
N TRP A 552 28.92 23.46 17.66
CA TRP A 552 27.95 23.04 18.67
C TRP A 552 26.73 22.41 17.99
N THR A 553 26.38 21.19 18.40
CA THR A 553 25.32 20.41 17.77
C THR A 553 24.15 20.13 18.68
N TRP A 554 22.95 19.95 18.10
CA TRP A 554 21.79 19.45 18.86
C TRP A 554 21.92 17.96 19.19
N GLU A 555 22.27 17.15 18.19
CA GLU A 555 22.49 15.71 18.35
C GLU A 555 23.99 15.40 18.45
N PRO A 556 24.39 14.39 19.24
CA PRO A 556 25.79 13.95 19.31
C PRO A 556 26.28 13.53 17.92
N PRO A 557 27.35 14.15 17.39
CA PRO A 557 27.88 13.81 16.08
C PRO A 557 28.66 12.48 16.12
N ALA A 558 28.80 11.83 14.97
CA ALA A 558 29.61 10.61 14.85
C ALA A 558 31.09 10.89 15.19
N GLU A 559 31.76 9.92 15.83
CA GLU A 559 33.16 10.03 16.27
C GLU A 559 34.11 10.44 15.13
N SER A 560 33.91 9.89 13.93
CA SER A 560 34.69 10.26 12.74
C SER A 560 34.54 11.73 12.31
N ALA A 561 33.39 12.34 12.57
CA ALA A 561 33.16 13.76 12.28
C ALA A 561 33.86 14.66 13.32
N VAL A 562 33.87 14.22 14.58
CA VAL A 562 34.60 14.88 15.68
C VAL A 562 36.10 14.86 15.39
N GLU A 563 36.67 13.68 15.13
CA GLU A 563 38.10 13.53 14.80
C GLU A 563 38.52 14.42 13.61
N SER A 564 37.67 14.52 12.58
CA SER A 564 37.93 15.35 11.41
C SER A 564 38.01 16.84 11.72
N LEU A 565 37.20 17.35 12.66
CA LEU A 565 37.22 18.75 13.08
C LEU A 565 38.37 19.01 14.06
N GLU A 566 38.63 18.11 15.00
CA GLU A 566 39.69 18.24 16.00
C GLU A 566 41.10 18.26 15.39
N THR A 567 41.33 17.55 14.28
CA THR A 567 42.60 17.64 13.52
C THR A 567 42.91 19.04 12.99
N HIS A 568 41.92 19.95 13.00
CA HIS A 568 42.04 21.35 12.60
C HIS A 568 41.90 22.33 13.78
N ASP A 569 42.11 21.87 15.02
CA ASP A 569 41.99 22.66 16.26
C ASP A 569 40.57 23.25 16.48
N ILE A 570 39.55 22.58 15.93
CA ILE A 570 38.14 22.91 16.14
C ILE A 570 37.55 21.96 17.19
N THR A 571 36.99 22.52 18.25
CA THR A 571 36.32 21.73 19.29
C THR A 571 34.88 21.44 18.91
N VAL A 572 34.37 20.24 19.21
CA VAL A 572 32.97 19.86 18.97
C VAL A 572 32.27 19.64 20.30
N SER A 573 31.03 20.12 20.43
CA SER A 573 30.23 19.95 21.66
C SER A 573 28.77 19.71 21.33
N CYS A 574 28.08 18.92 22.14
CA CYS A 574 26.63 18.75 22.04
C CYS A 574 25.94 19.68 23.04
N VAL A 575 25.14 20.63 22.54
CA VAL A 575 24.53 21.67 23.39
C VAL A 575 23.59 21.04 24.42
N THR A 576 22.86 19.99 24.04
CA THR A 576 21.89 19.29 24.90
C THR A 576 22.54 18.53 26.06
N GLU A 577 23.85 18.27 25.99
CA GLU A 577 24.63 17.64 27.06
C GLU A 577 25.27 18.66 28.02
N SER A 578 25.06 19.96 27.79
CA SER A 578 25.64 21.01 28.64
C SER A 578 25.01 21.02 30.03
N SER A 579 25.86 20.95 31.06
CA SER A 579 25.43 20.93 32.47
C SER A 579 24.59 22.15 32.89
N GLU A 580 24.81 23.28 32.23
CA GLU A 580 24.12 24.54 32.42
C GLU A 580 22.63 24.44 32.07
N LEU A 581 22.25 23.53 31.15
CA LEU A 581 20.85 23.26 30.81
C LEU A 581 20.16 22.31 31.78
N ASN A 582 20.90 21.53 32.58
CA ASN A 582 20.31 20.60 33.54
C ASN A 582 19.77 21.28 34.80
N THR A 583 20.10 22.55 35.01
CA THR A 583 19.72 23.34 36.21
C THR A 583 18.82 24.53 35.88
N SER A 584 18.48 24.73 34.62
CA SER A 584 17.69 25.88 34.16
C SER A 584 16.19 25.63 34.32
N ASN A 585 15.46 26.63 34.82
CA ASN A 585 14.00 26.65 34.74
C ASN A 585 13.59 27.11 33.34
N THR A 586 12.52 26.52 32.77
CA THR A 586 11.95 26.92 31.48
C THR A 586 11.59 28.42 31.43
N ASP A 587 11.25 29.02 32.59
CA ASP A 587 10.94 30.45 32.68
C ASP A 587 12.19 31.33 32.47
N ASP A 588 13.36 30.89 32.94
CA ASP A 588 14.64 31.61 32.78
C ASP A 588 15.08 31.59 31.31
N LEU A 589 14.90 30.47 30.62
CA LEU A 589 15.16 30.34 29.18
C LEU A 589 14.23 31.26 28.38
N SER A 590 12.94 31.30 28.72
CA SER A 590 11.97 32.16 28.05
C SER A 590 12.28 33.66 28.20
N MET A 591 12.68 34.09 29.40
CA MET A 591 13.08 35.48 29.66
C MET A 591 14.37 35.86 28.92
N LEU A 592 15.36 34.98 28.93
CA LEU A 592 16.65 35.24 28.28
C LEU A 592 16.54 35.20 26.73
N PHE A 593 15.67 34.35 26.17
CA PHE A 593 15.33 34.39 24.75
C PHE A 593 14.62 35.70 24.37
N SER A 594 13.81 36.27 25.26
CA SER A 594 13.18 37.58 25.01
C SER A 594 14.19 38.74 24.99
N GLU A 595 15.33 38.61 25.70
CA GLU A 595 16.44 39.58 25.66
C GLU A 595 17.30 39.44 24.39
N PHE A 596 17.36 38.26 23.77
CA PHE A 596 18.05 38.02 22.49
C PHE A 596 17.19 38.31 21.24
N LEU A 597 15.87 38.41 21.39
CA LEU A 597 14.93 38.72 20.30
C LEU A 597 14.51 40.21 20.10
N PRO A 598 15.20 41.29 20.55
CA PRO A 598 14.56 42.62 20.64
C PRO A 598 14.15 43.30 19.33
N GLU A 599 14.48 42.82 18.13
CA GLU A 599 14.20 43.57 16.89
C GLU A 599 13.68 42.74 15.68
N ILE A 600 13.04 41.58 15.87
CA ILE A 600 12.21 40.97 14.81
C ILE A 600 10.75 41.45 14.96
N THR A 601 10.56 42.77 14.92
CA THR A 601 9.22 43.38 14.77
C THR A 601 9.07 44.05 13.41
N GLU A 602 9.47 43.36 12.33
CA GLU A 602 8.71 43.44 11.08
C GLU A 602 7.70 42.29 11.05
N ARG A 603 6.49 42.66 11.46
CA ARG A 603 5.30 41.81 11.60
C ARG A 603 5.04 41.02 10.31
N HIS A 604 5.04 39.69 10.40
CA HIS A 604 4.49 38.86 9.35
C HIS A 604 2.97 39.07 9.26
N PRO A 605 2.39 39.45 8.09
CA PRO A 605 0.98 39.87 7.96
C PRO A 605 -0.06 38.76 8.19
N LEU A 606 0.36 37.55 8.56
CA LEU A 606 -0.50 36.39 8.81
C LEU A 606 -0.47 35.89 10.26
N MET A 607 0.25 36.57 11.17
CA MET A 607 0.23 36.21 12.60
C MET A 607 -1.04 36.74 13.26
N PRO A 608 -1.94 35.88 13.79
CA PRO A 608 -3.08 36.34 14.58
C PRO A 608 -2.62 37.01 15.88
N THR A 609 -3.38 38.01 16.31
CA THR A 609 -3.14 38.74 17.55
C THR A 609 -3.19 37.79 18.75
N PRO A 610 -2.22 37.81 19.68
CA PRO A 610 -2.38 37.10 20.94
C PRO A 610 -3.56 37.73 21.70
N ARG A 611 -4.69 37.03 21.72
CA ARG A 611 -5.65 37.20 22.79
C ARG A 611 -5.09 36.43 23.98
N TYR A 612 -4.59 37.19 24.94
CA TYR A 612 -4.60 36.99 26.39
C TYR A 612 -3.30 37.49 27.00
N SER A 613 -3.47 38.51 27.83
CA SER A 613 -2.50 39.08 28.75
C SER A 613 -2.37 38.20 30.00
N TYR A 614 -1.16 38.12 30.54
CA TYR A 614 -0.93 38.41 31.96
C TYR A 614 0.09 39.53 32.08
#